data_AF-A0A1S3W054-F1
#
_entry.id   AF-A0A1S3W054-F1
#
_cell.length_a   1.000
_cell.length_b   1.000
_cell.length_c   1.000
_cell.angle_alpha   90.00
_cell.angle_beta   90.00
_cell.angle_gamma   90.00
#
_symmetry.space_group_name_H-M   'P 1'
#
loop_
_entity.id
_entity.type
_entity.pdbx_description
1 polymer ?
#
loop_
_entity_poly.entity_id
_entity_poly.type
_entity_poly.pdbx_seq_one_letter_code
_entity_poly.pdbx_strand_id
1 'polypeptide(L)'
;MCLMVIKYDIPKVYRGTVSEEITSVKDFFAEIEKRFVKSEKAEASALLQSLTSMRYQGNRNVREYIMEMSNIASKLKALKLELQEDLLEKWSLNELISYCVQEEERLKQERTESAHLTSTSND
;
A
#
# COMPACT_ATOMS: atom_id res chain seq x y z
N MET A 1 -25.83 -30.04 3.32
CA MET A 1 -24.54 -30.50 2.76
C MET A 1 -23.46 -29.42 2.79
N CYS A 2 -23.65 -28.25 2.16
CA CYS A 2 -22.59 -27.24 1.99
C CYS A 2 -21.97 -26.73 3.31
N LEU A 3 -22.77 -26.52 4.36
CA LEU A 3 -22.26 -26.06 5.65
C LEU A 3 -21.29 -27.05 6.30
N MET A 4 -21.50 -28.36 6.14
CA MET A 4 -20.60 -29.38 6.69
C MET A 4 -19.25 -29.37 5.98
N VAL A 5 -19.24 -29.17 4.67
CA VAL A 5 -18.02 -29.03 3.87
C VAL A 5 -17.27 -27.76 4.27
N ILE A 6 -17.94 -26.62 4.33
CA ILE A 6 -17.34 -25.34 4.76
C ILE A 6 -16.79 -25.41 6.20
N LYS A 7 -17.54 -26.03 7.13
CA LYS A 7 -17.07 -26.26 8.50
C LYS A 7 -15.88 -27.20 8.53
N TYR A 8 -15.76 -28.17 7.63
CA TYR A 8 -14.59 -29.04 7.58
C TYR A 8 -13.36 -28.31 7.03
N ASP A 9 -13.54 -27.54 5.95
CA ASP A 9 -12.46 -26.85 5.25
C ASP A 9 -11.86 -25.68 6.03
N ILE A 10 -12.64 -25.02 6.90
CA ILE A 10 -12.15 -23.94 7.76
C ILE A 10 -11.65 -24.52 9.10
N PRO A 11 -10.34 -24.45 9.39
CA PRO A 11 -9.80 -25.00 10.62
C PRO A 11 -10.43 -24.39 11.88
N LYS A 12 -10.57 -25.22 12.93
CA LYS A 12 -11.18 -24.83 14.22
C LYS A 12 -10.55 -23.56 14.82
N VAL A 13 -9.25 -23.36 14.62
CA VAL A 13 -8.51 -22.19 15.12
C VAL A 13 -9.00 -20.87 14.54
N TYR A 14 -9.51 -20.85 13.32
CA TYR A 14 -9.96 -19.62 12.65
C TYR A 14 -11.43 -19.29 12.90
N ARG A 15 -12.28 -20.31 13.11
CA ARG A 15 -13.69 -20.11 13.46
C ARG A 15 -13.89 -19.90 14.97
N GLY A 16 -12.98 -20.37 15.82
CA GLY A 16 -13.12 -20.28 17.28
C GLY A 16 -14.38 -20.97 17.81
N THR A 17 -15.00 -20.40 18.86
CA THR A 17 -16.24 -20.90 19.51
C THR A 17 -17.52 -20.56 18.73
N VAL A 18 -17.51 -20.69 17.40
CA VAL A 18 -18.74 -20.55 16.60
C VAL A 18 -19.74 -21.62 17.02
N SER A 19 -20.97 -21.22 17.34
CA SER A 19 -22.02 -22.11 17.85
C SER A 19 -22.28 -23.30 16.92
N GLU A 20 -22.39 -24.49 17.49
CA GLU A 20 -22.72 -25.70 16.75
C GLU A 20 -24.16 -25.68 16.22
N GLU A 21 -25.02 -24.86 16.82
CA GLU A 21 -26.44 -24.68 16.47
C GLU A 21 -26.66 -23.94 15.14
N ILE A 22 -25.60 -23.35 14.56
CA ILE A 22 -25.72 -22.70 13.25
C ILE A 22 -25.95 -23.76 12.17
N THR A 23 -27.10 -23.67 11.51
CA THR A 23 -27.56 -24.54 10.42
C THR A 23 -27.48 -23.87 9.04
N SER A 24 -27.35 -22.54 9.00
CA SER A 24 -27.25 -21.73 7.78
C SER A 24 -25.80 -21.36 7.46
N VAL A 25 -25.42 -21.45 6.19
CA VAL A 25 -24.10 -21.00 5.69
C VAL A 25 -23.94 -19.49 5.87
N LYS A 26 -25.01 -18.72 5.66
CA LYS A 26 -24.98 -17.25 5.81
C LYS A 26 -24.65 -16.85 7.24
N ASP A 27 -25.33 -17.47 8.20
CA ASP A 27 -25.16 -17.13 9.62
C ASP A 27 -23.80 -17.59 10.15
N PHE A 28 -23.28 -18.70 9.60
CA PHE A 28 -21.94 -19.18 9.89
C PHE A 28 -20.87 -18.16 9.47
N PHE A 29 -20.97 -17.61 8.26
CA PHE A 29 -20.05 -16.57 7.80
C PHE A 29 -20.21 -15.26 8.56
N ALA A 30 -21.44 -14.84 8.89
CA ALA A 30 -21.68 -13.65 9.68
C ALA A 30 -21.02 -13.75 11.08
N GLU A 31 -21.08 -14.93 11.71
CA GLU A 31 -20.45 -15.15 13.02
C GLU A 31 -18.91 -15.21 12.94
N ILE A 32 -18.37 -15.73 11.84
CA ILE A 32 -16.93 -15.64 11.56
C ILE A 32 -16.52 -14.18 11.36
N GLU A 33 -17.26 -13.43 10.54
CA GLU A 33 -16.97 -12.01 10.24
C GLU A 33 -16.93 -11.15 11.49
N LYS A 34 -17.83 -11.38 12.46
CA LYS A 34 -17.81 -10.69 13.77
C LYS A 34 -16.51 -10.88 14.55
N ARG A 35 -15.78 -11.99 14.34
CA ARG A 35 -14.49 -12.22 15.00
C ARG A 35 -13.34 -11.48 14.33
N PHE A 36 -13.48 -11.22 13.03
CA PHE A 36 -12.52 -10.48 12.24
C PHE A 36 -13.03 -9.05 12.04
N VAL A 37 -13.10 -8.30 13.14
CA VAL A 37 -13.39 -6.87 13.06
C VAL A 37 -12.25 -6.21 12.28
N LYS A 38 -12.58 -5.58 11.15
CA LYS A 38 -11.65 -4.67 10.48
C LYS A 38 -11.28 -3.58 11.48
N SER A 39 -10.03 -3.60 11.93
CA SER A 39 -9.52 -2.57 12.82
C SER A 39 -8.97 -1.44 11.97
N GLU A 40 -9.60 -0.27 12.04
CA GLU A 40 -9.09 0.97 11.41
C GLU A 40 -7.63 1.22 11.82
N LYS A 41 -7.27 0.90 13.08
CA LYS A 41 -5.90 0.98 13.59
C LYS A 41 -4.96 -0.02 12.91
N ALA A 42 -5.38 -1.25 12.66
CA ALA A 42 -4.55 -2.23 11.95
C ALA A 42 -4.38 -1.85 10.48
N GLU A 43 -5.45 -1.38 9.84
CA GLU A 43 -5.41 -0.88 8.46
C GLU A 43 -4.49 0.33 8.32
N ALA A 44 -4.62 1.29 9.24
CA ALA A 44 -3.71 2.43 9.39
C ALA A 44 -2.25 2.01 9.54
N SER A 45 -1.97 1.05 10.43
CA SER A 45 -0.61 0.55 10.65
C SER A 45 -0.03 -0.08 9.39
N ALA A 46 -0.83 -0.86 8.64
CA ALA A 46 -0.38 -1.48 7.40
C ALA A 46 -0.12 -0.45 6.29
N LEU A 47 -0.96 0.58 6.18
CA LEU A 47 -0.78 1.68 5.25
C LEU A 47 0.45 2.52 5.60
N LEU A 48 0.66 2.84 6.88
CA LEU A 48 1.88 3.51 7.35
C LEU A 48 3.12 2.69 7.02
N GLN A 49 3.10 1.40 7.33
CA GLN A 49 4.23 0.51 7.00
C GLN A 49 4.50 0.47 5.49
N SER A 50 3.46 0.40 4.67
CA SER A 50 3.60 0.48 3.21
C SER A 50 4.22 1.82 2.80
N LEU A 51 3.73 2.94 3.34
CA LEU A 51 4.24 4.28 3.07
C LEU A 51 5.73 4.41 3.45
N THR A 52 6.12 3.96 4.64
CA THR A 52 7.51 4.09 5.14
C THR A 52 8.49 3.12 4.46
N SER A 53 7.99 2.01 3.92
CA SER A 53 8.82 1.03 3.20
C SER A 53 8.88 1.29 1.69
N MET A 54 7.96 2.08 1.15
CA MET A 54 7.95 2.45 -0.25
C MET A 54 9.22 3.25 -0.56
N ARG A 55 9.97 2.82 -1.57
CA ARG A 55 11.13 3.54 -2.09
C ARG A 55 11.10 3.52 -3.60
N TYR A 56 11.36 4.67 -4.21
CA TYR A 56 11.46 4.73 -5.66
C TYR A 56 12.67 3.91 -6.14
N GLN A 57 12.41 3.00 -7.06
CA GLN A 57 13.44 2.26 -7.78
C GLN A 57 13.63 2.98 -9.11
N GLY A 58 14.82 3.48 -9.42
CA GLY A 58 15.09 4.38 -10.55
C GLY A 58 14.65 3.91 -11.95
N ASN A 59 14.21 2.66 -12.08
CA ASN A 59 13.66 2.05 -13.29
C ASN A 59 12.12 2.07 -13.34
N ARG A 60 11.43 2.55 -12.29
CA ARG A 60 9.97 2.54 -12.18
C ARG A 60 9.37 3.77 -12.88
N ASN A 61 8.19 3.61 -13.48
CA ASN A 61 7.41 4.77 -13.92
C ASN A 61 7.06 5.66 -12.74
N VAL A 62 7.48 6.90 -12.81
CA VAL A 62 7.30 7.87 -11.74
C VAL A 62 5.84 8.14 -11.47
N ARG A 63 5.09 8.39 -12.54
CA ARG A 63 3.70 8.84 -12.41
C ARG A 63 2.90 7.79 -11.64
N GLU A 64 3.21 6.52 -11.86
CA GLU A 64 2.67 5.40 -11.07
C GLU A 64 3.14 5.43 -9.61
N TYR A 65 4.43 5.65 -9.35
CA TYR A 65 4.96 5.79 -7.98
C TYR A 65 4.26 6.90 -7.20
N ILE A 66 4.16 8.11 -7.77
CA ILE A 66 3.50 9.26 -7.14
C ILE A 66 2.02 8.98 -6.90
N MET A 67 1.35 8.35 -7.87
CA MET A 67 -0.08 8.02 -7.76
C MET A 67 -0.34 7.01 -6.65
N GLU A 68 0.50 5.99 -6.51
CA GLU A 68 0.41 5.02 -5.41
C GLU A 68 0.68 5.65 -4.05
N MET A 69 1.75 6.45 -3.94
CA MET A 69 2.08 7.16 -2.71
C MET A 69 0.93 8.07 -2.27
N SER A 70 0.37 8.84 -3.21
CA SER A 70 -0.77 9.74 -2.97
C SER A 70 -2.03 8.98 -2.58
N ASN A 71 -2.27 7.81 -3.16
CA ASN A 71 -3.40 6.95 -2.81
C ASN A 71 -3.29 6.38 -1.39
N ILE A 72 -2.09 6.03 -0.92
CA ILE A 72 -1.88 5.58 0.46
C ILE A 72 -2.09 6.74 1.43
N ALA A 73 -1.53 7.92 1.14
CA ALA A 73 -1.69 9.12 1.95
C ALA A 73 -3.17 9.54 2.08
N SER A 74 -3.94 9.48 0.99
CA SER A 74 -5.37 9.83 1.01
C SER A 74 -6.19 8.85 1.85
N LYS A 75 -5.88 7.54 1.78
CA LYS A 75 -6.51 6.52 2.64
C LYS A 75 -6.17 6.73 4.12
N LEU A 76 -4.91 7.05 4.44
CA LEU A 76 -4.50 7.39 5.81
C LEU A 76 -5.25 8.61 6.35
N LYS A 77 -5.44 9.64 5.52
CA LYS A 77 -6.23 10.83 5.87
C LYS A 77 -7.71 10.48 6.10
N ALA A 78 -8.28 9.60 5.29
CA ALA A 78 -9.67 9.17 5.43
C ALA A 78 -9.93 8.37 6.72
N LEU A 79 -8.93 7.62 7.20
CA LEU A 79 -9.01 6.84 8.45
C LEU A 79 -8.99 7.70 9.73
N LYS A 80 -9.01 9.05 9.62
CA LYS A 80 -9.12 10.02 10.74
C LYS A 80 -8.28 9.66 11.97
N LEU A 81 -7.06 9.19 11.74
CA LEU A 81 -6.12 9.01 12.84
C LEU A 81 -5.70 10.40 13.30
N GLU A 82 -5.50 10.59 14.60
CA GLU A 82 -4.81 11.75 15.19
C GLU A 82 -3.31 11.80 14.79
N LEU A 83 -2.97 11.40 13.56
CA LEU A 83 -1.70 11.71 12.96
C LEU A 83 -1.72 13.22 12.73
N GLN A 84 -0.73 13.94 13.29
CA GLN A 84 -0.56 15.36 13.01
C GLN A 84 -0.57 15.55 11.49
N GLU A 85 -1.55 16.29 10.97
CA GLU A 85 -1.70 16.54 9.52
C GLU A 85 -0.38 17.06 8.93
N ASP A 86 0.35 17.85 9.73
CA ASP A 86 1.69 18.36 9.45
C ASP A 86 2.72 17.27 9.10
N LEU A 87 2.64 16.08 9.72
CA LEU A 87 3.58 14.98 9.48
C LEU A 87 3.33 14.34 8.11
N LEU A 88 2.07 14.14 7.76
CA LEU A 88 1.64 13.61 6.46
C LEU A 88 1.96 14.58 5.33
N GLU A 89 1.68 15.88 5.53
CA GLU A 89 2.01 16.91 4.54
C GLU A 89 3.51 17.02 4.32
N LYS A 90 4.29 17.08 5.41
CA LYS A 90 5.76 17.17 5.34
C LYS A 90 6.40 15.94 4.68
N TRP A 91 5.88 14.74 4.89
CA TRP A 91 6.33 13.54 4.19
C TRP A 91 5.99 13.56 2.71
N SER A 92 4.76 13.96 2.35
CA SER A 92 4.37 14.05 0.94
C SER A 92 5.23 15.06 0.16
N LEU A 93 5.55 16.21 0.76
CA LEU A 93 6.41 17.24 0.17
C LEU A 93 7.88 16.83 0.07
N ASN A 94 8.46 16.25 1.13
CA ASN A 94 9.85 15.83 1.12
C ASN A 94 10.13 14.72 0.10
N GLU A 95 9.20 13.76 -0.04
CA GLU A 95 9.29 12.73 -1.08
C GLU A 95 9.16 13.33 -2.47
N LEU A 96 8.22 14.28 -2.68
CA LEU A 96 8.07 14.97 -3.96
C LEU A 96 9.33 15.76 -4.34
N ILE A 97 9.94 16.43 -3.36
CA ILE A 97 11.21 17.16 -3.53
C ILE A 97 12.34 16.19 -3.87
N SER A 98 12.47 15.08 -3.12
CA SER A 98 13.47 14.05 -3.41
C SER A 98 13.29 13.50 -4.83
N TYR A 99 12.05 13.35 -5.26
CA TYR A 99 11.70 12.85 -6.58
C TYR A 99 12.05 13.85 -7.69
N CYS A 100 11.69 15.13 -7.54
CA CYS A 100 12.07 16.18 -8.48
C CYS A 100 13.60 16.29 -8.63
N VAL A 101 14.34 16.22 -7.50
CA VAL A 101 15.80 16.26 -7.50
C VAL A 101 16.37 15.05 -8.24
N GLN A 102 15.84 13.85 -7.99
CA GLN A 102 16.34 12.63 -8.64
C GLN A 102 16.10 12.62 -10.16
N GLU A 103 14.94 13.09 -10.63
CA GLU A 103 14.71 13.25 -12.07
C GLU A 103 15.59 14.31 -12.71
N GLU A 104 15.82 15.42 -12.02
CA GLU A 104 16.70 16.47 -12.54
C GLU A 104 18.10 15.92 -12.78
N GLU A 105 18.63 15.12 -11.84
CA GLU A 105 19.91 14.43 -11.99
C GLU A 105 19.89 13.39 -13.12
N ARG A 106 18.79 12.63 -13.27
CA ARG A 106 18.63 11.69 -14.40
C ARG A 106 18.66 12.42 -15.76
N LEU A 107 17.93 13.53 -15.88
CA LEU A 107 17.88 14.35 -17.10
C LEU A 107 19.25 14.99 -17.41
N LYS A 108 20.00 15.41 -16.39
CA LYS A 108 21.39 15.87 -16.57
C LYS A 108 22.26 14.76 -17.13
N GLN A 109 22.17 13.55 -16.58
CA GLN A 109 22.96 12.40 -17.00
C GLN A 109 22.70 12.00 -18.47
N GLU A 110 21.44 11.90 -18.88
CA GLU A 110 21.05 11.64 -20.29
C GLU A 110 21.61 12.71 -21.25
N ARG A 111 21.64 13.98 -20.82
CA ARG A 111 22.17 15.07 -21.63
C ARG A 111 23.69 15.00 -21.80
N THR A 112 24.42 14.60 -20.77
CA THR A 112 25.87 14.33 -20.87
C THR A 112 26.17 13.11 -21.74
N GLU A 113 25.41 12.02 -21.60
CA GLU A 113 25.63 10.79 -22.37
C GLU A 113 25.36 11.00 -23.87
N SER A 114 24.29 11.73 -24.22
CA SER A 114 24.02 12.12 -25.61
C SER A 114 25.08 13.04 -26.20
N ALA A 115 25.62 14.00 -25.44
CA ALA A 115 26.72 14.85 -25.90
C ALA A 115 28.01 14.07 -26.19
N HIS A 116 28.31 13.04 -25.40
CA HIS A 116 29.47 12.15 -25.63
C HIS A 116 29.29 11.26 -26.86
N LEU A 117 28.09 10.70 -27.10
CA LEU A 117 27.83 9.88 -28.29
C LEU A 117 27.92 10.67 -29.60
N THR A 118 27.53 11.95 -29.58
CA THR A 118 27.56 12.82 -30.78
C THR A 118 28.98 13.26 -31.14
N SER A 119 29.89 13.34 -30.16
CA SER A 119 31.29 13.72 -30.38
C SER A 119 32.15 12.55 -30.87
N THR A 120 31.81 11.30 -30.53
CA THR A 120 32.54 10.10 -31.00
C THR A 120 32.11 9.61 -32.38
N SER A 121 31.03 10.15 -32.96
CA SER A 121 30.50 9.72 -34.28
C SER A 121 31.05 10.52 -35.46
N ASN A 122 31.86 11.55 -35.22
CA ASN A 122 32.43 12.42 -36.25
C ASN A 122 33.93 12.20 -36.52
N ASP A 123 34.52 11.13 -35.97
CA ASP A 123 35.89 10.68 -36.25
C ASP A 123 35.90 9.41 -37.11
#